data_AF-W4KNT9-F1
#
_entry.id   AF-W4KNT9-F1
#
_cell.length_a   1.000
_cell.length_b   1.000
_cell.length_c   1.000
_cell.angle_alpha   90.00
_cell.angle_beta   90.00
_cell.angle_gamma   90.00
#
_symmetry.space_group_name_H-M   'P 1'
#
loop_
_entity.id
_entity.type
_entity.pdbx_description
1 polymer ?
#
loop_
_entity_poly.entity_id
_entity_poly.type
_entity_poly.pdbx_seq_one_letter_code
_entity_poly.pdbx_strand_id
1 'polypeptide(L)'
;MWSLATAHIAIDLHRGLLVFVNGDVGYFDDFSQPLSYARNTIYFVQALLGDAVLVWRCYVLCNRRVVIVALPLLSMLGCLFIAFGSGVIWSRYGNMTEAGIARTRTWSTAYFFLTIGANSYCTNPDLSSKVQLPICVHTALNNPSMGYGRYFLWS
;
A
#
# COMPACT_ATOMS: atom_id res chain seq x y z
N MET A 1 12.43 -0.79 -5.04
CA MET A 1 12.16 -1.59 -3.83
C MET A 1 13.43 -1.84 -3.05
N TRP A 2 14.35 -2.66 -3.55
CA TRP A 2 15.56 -3.07 -2.83
C TRP A 2 16.45 -1.90 -2.37
N SER A 3 16.69 -0.90 -3.23
CA SER A 3 17.50 0.28 -2.87
C SER A 3 16.85 1.19 -1.82
N LEU A 4 15.51 1.30 -1.83
CA LEU A 4 14.76 2.05 -0.81
C LEU A 4 14.78 1.31 0.52
N ALA A 5 14.64 -0.01 0.49
CA ALA A 5 14.73 -0.86 1.67
C ALA A 5 16.12 -0.77 2.34
N THR A 6 17.20 -0.80 1.54
CA THR A 6 18.55 -0.63 2.08
C THR A 6 18.74 0.77 2.69
N ALA A 7 18.20 1.82 2.06
CA ALA A 7 18.25 3.17 2.61
C ALA A 7 17.48 3.30 3.91
N HIS A 8 16.28 2.71 3.99
CA HIS A 8 15.48 2.66 5.22
C HIS A 8 16.23 1.97 6.37
N ILE A 9 16.83 0.81 6.11
CA ILE A 9 17.62 0.06 7.11
C ILE A 9 18.86 0.87 7.54
N ALA A 10 19.53 1.54 6.60
CA ALA A 10 20.71 2.36 6.92
C ALA A 10 20.35 3.54 7.85
N ILE A 11 19.20 4.18 7.63
CA ILE A 11 18.70 5.26 8.50
C ILE A 11 18.37 4.73 9.89
N ASP A 12 17.73 3.56 9.99
CA ASP A 12 17.42 2.91 11.27
C ASP A 12 18.68 2.56 12.05
N LEU A 13 19.70 2.03 11.36
CA LEU A 13 20.99 1.73 11.96
C LEU A 13 21.69 3.00 12.46
N HIS A 14 21.66 4.08 11.69
CA HIS A 14 22.26 5.35 12.08
C HIS A 14 21.59 5.94 13.33
N ARG A 15 20.26 5.88 13.42
CA ARG A 15 19.52 6.28 14.62
C ARG A 15 19.86 5.43 15.83
N GLY A 16 19.92 4.11 15.65
CA GLY A 16 20.29 3.18 16.72
C GLY A 16 21.69 3.47 17.29
N LEU A 17 22.64 3.78 16.42
CA LEU A 17 24.00 4.16 16.82
C LEU A 17 24.05 5.49 17.58
N LEU A 18 23.30 6.50 17.14
CA LEU A 18 23.22 7.79 17.83
C LEU A 18 22.67 7.64 19.26
N VAL A 19 21.63 6.82 19.45
CA VAL A 19 21.09 6.57 20.79
C VAL A 19 22.04 5.74 21.64
N PHE A 20 22.70 4.75 21.06
CA PHE A 20 23.69 3.94 21.77
C PHE A 20 24.86 4.78 22.31
N VAL A 21 25.31 5.77 21.54
CA VAL A 21 26.40 6.67 21.94
C VAL A 21 25.94 7.73 22.93
N ASN A 22 24.77 8.34 22.72
CA ASN A 22 24.29 9.45 23.56
C ASN A 22 23.57 9.00 24.84
N GLY A 23 23.14 7.74 24.93
CA GLY A 23 22.44 7.18 26.10
C GLY A 23 21.02 7.74 26.31
N ASP A 24 20.55 8.64 25.45
CA ASP A 24 19.23 9.28 25.56
C ASP A 24 18.19 8.55 24.71
N VAL A 25 17.37 7.75 25.39
CA VAL A 25 16.25 7.02 24.79
C VAL A 25 15.11 7.94 24.34
N GLY A 26 15.03 9.17 24.86
CA GLY A 26 14.03 10.18 24.47
C GLY A 26 14.18 10.64 23.02
N TYR A 27 15.36 10.45 22.43
CA TYR A 27 15.63 10.73 21.02
C TYR A 27 14.77 9.90 20.04
N PHE A 28 14.17 8.79 20.49
CA PHE A 28 13.22 8.02 19.67
C PHE A 28 11.82 8.65 19.62
N ASP A 29 11.42 9.37 20.67
CA ASP A 29 10.08 9.95 20.82
C ASP A 29 9.94 11.32 20.13
N ASP A 30 11.06 11.95 19.79
CA ASP A 30 11.08 13.16 18.97
C ASP A 30 10.87 12.81 17.48
N PHE A 31 9.61 12.83 17.06
CA PHE A 31 9.23 12.64 15.65
C PHE A 31 9.53 13.86 14.78
N SER A 32 9.84 15.01 15.38
CA SER A 32 10.24 16.25 14.71
C SER A 32 11.63 16.18 14.06
N GLN A 33 12.43 15.16 14.43
CA GLN A 33 13.77 15.03 13.86
C GLN A 33 13.71 14.68 12.37
N PRO A 34 14.57 15.29 11.54
CA PRO A 34 14.59 15.07 10.10
C PRO A 34 14.82 13.60 9.74
N LEU A 35 15.51 12.86 10.61
CA LEU A 35 15.83 11.45 10.44
C LEU A 35 14.61 10.54 10.65
N SER A 36 13.73 10.88 11.60
CA SER A 36 12.44 10.22 11.82
C SER A 36 11.49 10.43 10.63
N TYR A 37 11.48 11.66 10.11
CA TYR A 37 10.68 12.01 8.94
C TYR A 37 11.16 11.26 7.69
N ALA A 38 12.47 11.28 7.41
CA ALA A 38 13.05 10.63 6.24
C ALA A 38 12.75 9.12 6.16
N ARG A 39 12.88 8.41 7.28
CA ARG A 39 12.53 6.98 7.37
C ARG A 39 11.10 6.73 6.89
N ASN A 40 10.15 7.50 7.41
CA ASN A 40 8.75 7.29 7.12
C ASN A 40 8.38 7.66 5.69
N THR A 41 8.95 8.74 5.14
CA THR A 41 8.78 9.10 3.74
C THR A 41 9.28 7.98 2.83
N ILE A 42 10.45 7.41 3.12
CA ILE A 42 10.99 6.27 2.36
C ILE A 42 10.07 5.05 2.46
N TYR A 43 9.56 4.76 3.66
CA TYR A 43 8.60 3.67 3.86
C TYR A 43 7.32 3.87 3.03
N PHE A 44 6.75 5.08 3.01
CA PHE A 44 5.57 5.37 2.20
C PHE A 44 5.83 5.29 0.70
N VAL A 45 6.97 5.79 0.22
CA VAL A 45 7.36 5.66 -1.19
C VAL A 45 7.51 4.19 -1.56
N GLN A 46 8.07 3.38 -0.66
CA GLN A 46 8.17 1.93 -0.85
C GLN A 46 6.79 1.28 -0.95
N ALA A 47 5.85 1.64 -0.06
CA ALA A 47 4.48 1.13 -0.08
C ALA A 47 3.73 1.54 -1.37
N LEU A 48 3.82 2.82 -1.76
CA LEU A 48 3.16 3.36 -2.95
C LEU A 48 3.62 2.68 -4.24
N LEU A 49 4.93 2.47 -4.38
CA LEU A 49 5.48 1.76 -5.52
C LEU A 49 5.08 0.27 -5.50
N GLY A 50 4.92 -0.35 -4.33
CA GLY A 50 4.39 -1.71 -4.20
C GLY A 50 2.96 -1.82 -4.73
N ASP A 51 2.09 -0.92 -4.30
CA ASP A 51 0.70 -0.82 -4.76
C ASP A 51 0.61 -0.51 -6.26
N ALA A 52 1.47 0.36 -6.79
CA ALA A 52 1.52 0.68 -8.22
C ALA A 52 1.84 -0.56 -9.09
N VAL A 53 2.75 -1.43 -8.62
CA VAL A 53 3.06 -2.69 -9.31
C VAL A 53 1.87 -3.65 -9.28
N LEU A 54 1.09 -3.67 -8.19
CA LEU A 54 -0.14 -4.47 -8.10
C LEU A 54 -1.22 -3.98 -9.07
N VAL A 55 -1.44 -2.66 -9.14
CA VAL A 55 -2.33 -2.04 -10.11
C VAL A 55 -1.91 -2.40 -11.54
N TRP A 56 -0.62 -2.28 -11.85
CA TRP A 56 -0.09 -2.63 -13.18
C TRP A 56 -0.34 -4.09 -13.54
N ARG A 57 -0.04 -5.03 -12.64
CA ARG A 57 -0.28 -6.46 -12.86
C ARG A 57 -1.76 -6.75 -13.10
N CYS A 58 -2.63 -6.18 -12.27
CA CYS A 58 -4.07 -6.32 -12.39
C CYS A 58 -4.59 -5.77 -13.74
N TYR A 59 -4.08 -4.61 -14.15
CA TYR A 59 -4.43 -3.97 -15.42
C TYR A 59 -4.07 -4.83 -16.64
N VAL A 60 -2.87 -5.42 -16.65
CA VAL A 60 -2.39 -6.30 -17.73
C VAL A 60 -3.19 -7.61 -17.76
N LEU A 61 -3.46 -8.23 -16.60
CA LEU A 61 -4.22 -9.49 -16.53
C LEU A 61 -5.69 -9.33 -16.96
N CYS A 62 -6.32 -8.20 -16.66
CA CYS A 62 -7.76 -8.03 -16.84
C CYS A 62 -8.17 -7.38 -18.17
N ASN A 63 -7.27 -7.32 -19.15
CA ASN A 63 -7.54 -6.79 -20.50
C ASN A 63 -8.31 -5.45 -20.48
N ARG A 64 -7.87 -4.51 -19.62
CA ARG A 64 -8.45 -3.16 -19.41
C ARG A 64 -9.84 -3.06 -18.75
N ARG A 65 -10.37 -4.10 -18.09
CA ARG A 65 -11.63 -3.96 -17.33
C ARG A 65 -11.45 -3.21 -16.01
N VAL A 66 -11.90 -1.95 -15.98
CA VAL A 66 -11.74 -0.96 -14.89
C VAL A 66 -12.34 -1.38 -13.54
N VAL A 67 -13.38 -2.23 -13.52
CA VAL A 67 -14.09 -2.62 -12.29
C VAL A 67 -13.18 -3.38 -11.30
N ILE A 68 -12.19 -4.11 -11.81
CA ILE A 68 -11.27 -4.95 -11.04
C ILE A 68 -10.10 -4.11 -10.48
N VAL A 69 -9.80 -3.00 -11.15
CA VAL A 69 -8.75 -2.06 -10.76
C VAL A 69 -9.17 -1.20 -9.57
N ALA A 70 -10.47 -1.18 -9.22
CA ALA A 70 -11.00 -0.39 -8.12
C ALA A 70 -10.39 -0.76 -6.76
N LEU A 71 -10.16 -2.05 -6.50
CA LEU A 71 -9.64 -2.54 -5.21
C LEU A 71 -8.16 -2.16 -4.97
N PRO A 72 -7.24 -2.35 -5.93
CA PRO A 72 -5.87 -1.84 -5.79
C PRO A 72 -5.77 -0.31 -5.93
N LEU A 73 -6.72 0.38 -6.56
CA LEU A 73 -6.79 1.85 -6.46
C LEU A 73 -7.19 2.32 -5.07
N LEU A 74 -8.11 1.61 -4.41
CA LEU A 74 -8.52 1.92 -3.04
C LEU A 74 -7.35 1.75 -2.06
N SER A 75 -6.46 0.76 -2.29
CA SER A 75 -5.24 0.61 -1.48
C SER A 75 -4.30 1.78 -1.65
N MET A 76 -4.07 2.19 -2.90
CA MET A 76 -3.21 3.33 -3.21
C MET A 76 -3.73 4.64 -2.59
N LEU A 77 -5.05 4.86 -2.62
CA LEU A 77 -5.69 5.98 -1.92
C LEU A 77 -5.54 5.87 -0.40
N GLY A 78 -5.77 4.69 0.18
CA GLY A 78 -5.57 4.44 1.60
C GLY A 78 -4.13 4.76 2.04
N CYS A 79 -3.15 4.38 1.21
CA CYS A 79 -1.74 4.66 1.45
C CYS A 79 -1.44 6.16 1.46
N LEU A 80 -2.02 6.92 0.51
CA LEU A 80 -1.90 8.39 0.46
C LEU A 80 -2.56 9.04 1.68
N PHE A 81 -3.76 8.63 2.06
CA PHE A 81 -4.45 9.16 3.24
C PHE A 81 -3.64 8.96 4.52
N ILE A 82 -3.00 7.81 4.70
CA ILE A 82 -2.15 7.54 5.86
C ILE A 82 -0.87 8.40 5.80
N ALA A 83 -0.28 8.56 4.62
CA ALA A 83 0.92 9.38 4.45
C ALA A 83 0.67 10.86 4.78
N PHE A 84 -0.40 11.45 4.24
CA PHE A 84 -0.78 12.83 4.54
C PHE A 84 -1.26 12.98 5.99
N GLY A 85 -2.06 12.04 6.50
CA GLY A 85 -2.59 12.08 7.87
C GLY A 85 -1.48 12.02 8.92
N SER A 86 -0.52 11.10 8.77
CA SER A 86 0.63 10.99 9.66
C SER A 86 1.55 12.22 9.56
N GLY A 87 1.80 12.73 8.35
CA GLY A 87 2.60 13.94 8.15
C GLY A 87 2.04 15.19 8.84
N VAL A 88 0.71 15.39 8.80
CA VAL A 88 0.05 16.52 9.48
C VAL A 88 0.11 16.38 11.00
N ILE A 89 -0.08 15.17 11.54
CA ILE A 89 0.01 14.92 12.98
C ILE A 89 1.43 15.19 13.48
N TRP A 90 2.45 14.72 12.75
CA TRP A 90 3.85 14.93 13.12
C TRP A 90 4.26 16.39 13.08
N SER A 91 3.85 17.12 12.04
CA SER A 91 4.12 18.55 11.92
C SER A 91 3.48 19.39 13.02
N ARG A 92 2.36 18.94 13.60
CA ARG A 92 1.63 19.72 14.61
C ARG A 92 2.01 19.42 16.04
N TYR A 93 2.41 18.19 16.35
CA TYR A 93 2.57 17.75 17.74
C TYR A 93 4.01 17.55 18.19
N GLY A 94 4.99 17.37 17.29
CA GLY A 94 6.42 17.15 17.62
C GLY A 94 6.67 15.82 18.33
N ASN A 95 5.94 15.59 19.42
CA ASN A 95 5.81 14.37 20.20
C ASN A 95 4.41 13.80 19.96
N MET A 96 4.33 12.54 19.51
CA MET A 96 3.02 11.92 19.32
C MET A 96 2.37 11.66 20.68
N THR A 97 1.18 12.21 20.90
CA THR A 97 0.35 11.80 22.02
C THR A 97 -0.01 10.30 21.87
N GLU A 98 -0.18 9.61 22.98
CA GLU A 98 -0.52 8.17 23.00
C GLU A 98 -1.75 7.85 22.12
N ALA A 99 -2.73 8.77 22.11
CA ALA A 99 -3.89 8.71 21.23
C ALA A 99 -3.56 8.84 19.73
N GLY A 100 -2.56 9.64 19.35
CA GLY A 100 -2.09 9.78 17.97
C GLY A 100 -1.39 8.53 17.46
N ILE A 101 -0.60 7.87 18.32
CA ILE A 101 0.06 6.59 18.01
C ILE A 101 -0.99 5.51 17.78
N ALA A 102 -1.97 5.39 18.70
CA ALA A 102 -3.04 4.41 18.60
C ALA A 102 -3.84 4.56 17.30
N ARG A 103 -4.21 5.78 16.90
CA ARG A 103 -4.94 6.05 15.65
C ARG A 103 -4.11 5.68 14.42
N THR A 104 -2.85 6.10 14.38
CA THR A 104 -1.95 5.82 13.25
C THR A 104 -1.75 4.31 13.07
N ARG A 105 -1.62 3.56 14.17
CA ARG A 105 -1.51 2.10 14.15
C ARG A 105 -2.76 1.42 13.61
N THR A 106 -3.95 1.88 14.02
CA THR A 106 -5.23 1.33 13.53
C THR A 106 -5.38 1.52 12.02
N TRP A 107 -5.10 2.73 11.52
CA TRP A 107 -5.19 3.02 10.08
C TRP A 107 -4.17 2.22 9.27
N SER A 108 -2.95 2.06 9.79
CA SER A 108 -1.90 1.27 9.16
C SER A 108 -2.28 -0.21 9.07
N THR A 109 -2.83 -0.77 10.15
CA THR A 109 -3.30 -2.17 10.17
C THR A 109 -4.42 -2.39 9.14
N ALA A 110 -5.38 -1.46 9.04
CA ALA A 110 -6.45 -1.52 8.04
C ALA A 110 -5.89 -1.51 6.61
N TYR A 111 -4.90 -0.67 6.34
CA TYR A 111 -4.21 -0.65 5.05
C TYR A 111 -3.52 -1.98 4.73
N PHE A 112 -2.79 -2.57 5.68
CA PHE A 112 -2.17 -3.88 5.47
C PHE A 112 -3.18 -4.97 5.09
N PHE A 113 -4.32 -5.04 5.78
CA PHE A 113 -5.37 -5.99 5.43
C PHE A 113 -5.93 -5.73 4.03
N LEU A 114 -6.09 -4.47 3.66
CA LEU A 114 -6.59 -4.09 2.35
C LEU A 114 -5.60 -4.47 1.24
N THR A 115 -4.30 -4.23 1.44
CA THR A 115 -3.24 -4.64 0.50
C THR A 115 -3.18 -6.16 0.39
N ILE A 116 -3.25 -6.91 1.49
CA ILE A 116 -3.27 -8.38 1.45
C ILE A 116 -4.52 -8.88 0.70
N GLY A 117 -5.68 -8.26 0.93
CA GLY A 117 -6.91 -8.55 0.19
C GLY A 117 -6.80 -8.26 -1.31
N ALA A 118 -6.16 -7.14 -1.68
CA ALA A 118 -5.88 -6.81 -3.07
C ALA A 118 -4.94 -7.83 -3.72
N ASN A 119 -3.89 -8.25 -2.99
CA ASN A 119 -2.93 -9.25 -3.44
C ASN A 119 -3.58 -10.63 -3.64
N SER A 120 -4.39 -11.07 -2.68
CA SER A 120 -5.09 -12.36 -2.77
C SER A 120 -6.11 -12.38 -3.90
N TYR A 121 -6.80 -11.27 -4.13
CA TYR A 121 -7.71 -11.10 -5.27
C TYR A 121 -6.96 -11.16 -6.62
N CYS A 122 -5.77 -10.55 -6.72
CA CYS A 122 -4.97 -10.55 -7.95
C CYS A 122 -4.26 -11.89 -8.23
N THR A 123 -3.89 -12.63 -7.18
CA THR A 123 -3.04 -13.84 -7.32
C THR A 123 -3.86 -15.11 -7.57
N ASN A 124 -5.13 -15.15 -7.17
CA ASN A 124 -5.97 -16.33 -7.34
C ASN A 124 -6.77 -16.25 -8.66
N PRO A 125 -6.33 -16.93 -9.74
CA PRO A 125 -7.08 -16.96 -11.00
C PRO A 125 -8.46 -17.60 -10.82
N ASP A 126 -8.63 -18.51 -9.86
CA ASP A 126 -9.91 -19.22 -9.62
C ASP A 126 -10.93 -18.39 -8.82
N LEU A 127 -10.46 -17.44 -8.01
CA LEU A 127 -11.32 -16.44 -7.38
C LEU A 127 -11.64 -15.31 -8.37
N SER A 128 -10.65 -14.95 -9.21
CA SER A 128 -10.85 -14.03 -10.32
C SER A 128 -11.87 -14.60 -11.30
N SER A 129 -11.81 -15.90 -11.66
CA SER A 129 -12.76 -16.53 -12.57
C SER A 129 -14.17 -16.55 -11.97
N LYS A 130 -14.33 -16.89 -10.68
CA LYS A 130 -15.64 -16.93 -10.00
C LYS A 130 -16.26 -15.55 -9.75
N VAL A 131 -15.47 -14.49 -9.59
CA VAL A 131 -15.97 -13.10 -9.44
C VAL A 131 -16.10 -12.41 -10.81
N GLN A 132 -15.21 -12.68 -11.75
CA GLN A 132 -15.27 -12.17 -13.12
C GLN A 132 -16.38 -12.86 -13.93
N LEU A 133 -16.71 -14.14 -13.70
CA LEU A 133 -17.81 -14.83 -14.40
C LEU A 133 -19.16 -14.10 -14.27
N PRO A 134 -19.69 -13.78 -13.07
CA PRO A 134 -20.95 -13.06 -12.94
C PRO A 134 -20.87 -11.62 -13.46
N ILE A 135 -19.73 -10.94 -13.27
CA ILE A 135 -19.54 -9.57 -13.77
C ILE A 135 -19.47 -9.56 -15.31
N CYS A 136 -18.79 -10.54 -15.91
CA CYS A 136 -18.62 -10.69 -17.35
C CYS A 136 -19.91 -11.17 -18.03
N VAL A 137 -20.68 -12.06 -17.39
CA VAL A 137 -22.04 -12.43 -17.82
C VAL A 137 -22.98 -11.21 -17.76
N HIS A 138 -22.92 -10.43 -16.67
CA HIS A 138 -23.77 -9.26 -16.53
C HIS A 138 -23.40 -8.14 -17.53
N THR A 139 -22.12 -7.98 -17.87
CA THR A 139 -21.70 -7.03 -18.93
C THR A 139 -21.92 -7.54 -20.34
N ALA A 140 -21.81 -8.85 -20.60
CA ALA A 140 -22.08 -9.45 -21.90
C ALA A 140 -23.58 -9.37 -22.25
N LEU A 141 -24.47 -9.51 -21.27
CA LEU A 141 -25.90 -9.28 -21.46
C LEU A 141 -26.24 -7.81 -21.79
N ASN A 142 -25.37 -6.87 -21.41
CA ASN A 142 -25.60 -5.44 -21.58
C ASN A 142 -24.81 -4.82 -22.75
N ASN A 143 -23.97 -5.60 -23.45
CA ASN A 143 -23.16 -5.13 -24.57
C ASN A 143 -22.88 -6.29 -25.57
N PRO A 144 -23.70 -6.45 -26.63
CA PRO A 144 -23.60 -7.58 -27.56
C PRO A 144 -22.41 -7.52 -28.54
N SER A 145 -21.50 -6.56 -28.41
CA SER A 145 -20.37 -6.35 -29.34
C SER A 145 -19.03 -6.97 -28.90
N MET A 146 -18.93 -7.52 -27.68
CA MET A 146 -17.68 -8.16 -27.21
C MET A 146 -17.62 -9.65 -27.57
N GLY A 147 -16.87 -9.96 -28.63
CA GLY A 147 -16.60 -11.31 -29.12
C GLY A 147 -15.96 -12.25 -28.08
N TYR A 148 -16.48 -13.48 -28.05
CA TYR A 148 -16.19 -14.61 -27.14
C TYR A 148 -14.78 -15.23 -27.24
N GLY A 149 -13.80 -14.59 -27.89
CA GLY A 149 -12.73 -15.32 -28.57
C GLY A 149 -11.42 -15.65 -27.85
N ARG A 150 -11.23 -15.44 -26.54
CA ARG A 150 -9.83 -15.44 -26.00
C ARG A 150 -9.53 -16.05 -24.62
N TYR A 151 -10.44 -16.76 -23.98
CA TYR A 151 -10.18 -17.32 -22.63
C TYR A 151 -10.03 -18.85 -22.58
N PHE A 152 -10.10 -19.57 -23.71
CA PHE A 152 -10.13 -21.04 -23.72
C PHE A 152 -8.84 -21.73 -24.21
N LEU A 153 -7.74 -20.99 -24.41
CA LEU A 153 -6.55 -21.51 -25.13
C LEU A 153 -5.26 -21.63 -24.32
N TRP A 154 -5.32 -21.59 -22.99
CA TRP A 154 -4.19 -21.96 -22.14
C TRP A 154 -4.70 -22.82 -20.98
N SER A 155 -4.92 -24.10 -21.30
CA SER A 155 -4.81 -25.22 -20.36
C SER A 155 -3.40 -25.80 -20.44
#